data_AF-A0A6I3LN70-F1
#
_entry.id   AF-A0A6I3LN70-F1
#
_cell.length_a   1.000
_cell.length_b   1.000
_cell.length_c   1.000
_cell.angle_alpha   90.00
_cell.angle_beta   90.00
_cell.angle_gamma   90.00
#
_symmetry.space_group_name_H-M   'P 1'
#
loop_
_entity.id
_entity.type
_entity.pdbx_description
1 polymer ?
#
loop_
_entity_poly.entity_id
_entity_poly.type
_entity_poly.pdbx_seq_one_letter_code
_entity_poly.pdbx_strand_id
1 'polypeptide(L)'
;MRSLLKYTFVIFILTLKIYSQNYTQEYSDSIPKNWKYFKLKQNQKAIIVDHIPIQILCGITAFASVTIVKNTKGDIFRVLNLCSLKKFIPNEMVNISPEKAPSYNVIFPKKYVIDSKSGNEIIQENNYEKTILKTTWASIEKITQ
;
A
#
# COMPACT_ATOMS: atom_id res chain seq x y z
N MET A 1 59.12 2.07 -12.75
CA MET A 1 57.88 1.27 -12.89
C MET A 1 57.23 0.82 -11.56
N ARG A 2 57.60 1.39 -10.39
CA ARG A 2 56.98 1.08 -9.08
C ARG A 2 56.02 2.17 -8.56
N SER A 3 55.98 3.35 -9.17
CA SER A 3 55.13 4.47 -8.72
C SER A 3 53.76 4.53 -9.40
N LEU A 4 53.59 3.99 -10.61
CA LEU A 4 52.29 4.00 -11.31
C LEU A 4 51.24 3.07 -10.66
N LEU A 5 51.68 1.99 -10.00
CA LEU A 5 50.77 1.02 -9.37
C LEU A 5 50.06 1.56 -8.12
N LYS A 6 50.62 2.60 -7.48
CA LYS A 6 50.05 3.21 -6.27
C LYS A 6 48.90 4.17 -6.59
N TYR A 7 48.93 4.82 -7.74
CA TYR A 7 47.91 5.80 -8.13
C TYR A 7 46.64 5.16 -8.69
N THR A 8 46.73 3.99 -9.33
CA THR A 8 45.55 3.26 -9.81
C THR A 8 44.72 2.67 -8.67
N PHE A 9 45.34 2.26 -7.57
CA PHE A 9 44.63 1.71 -6.40
C PHE A 9 43.83 2.79 -5.64
N VAL A 10 44.30 4.04 -5.63
CA VAL A 10 43.63 5.15 -4.93
C VAL A 10 42.39 5.63 -5.68
N ILE A 11 42.39 5.59 -7.01
CA ILE A 11 41.23 6.01 -7.82
C ILE A 11 40.06 5.03 -7.71
N PHE A 12 40.34 3.72 -7.62
CA PHE A 12 39.30 2.69 -7.48
C PHE A 12 38.55 2.75 -6.13
N ILE A 13 39.21 3.21 -5.06
CA ILE A 13 38.59 3.37 -3.73
C ILE A 13 37.70 4.61 -3.67
N LEU A 14 38.01 5.67 -4.43
CA LEU A 14 37.20 6.90 -4.45
C LEU A 14 35.91 6.75 -5.26
N THR A 15 35.88 5.91 -6.29
CA THR A 15 34.65 5.69 -7.08
C THR A 15 33.63 4.78 -6.39
N LEU A 16 34.06 3.91 -5.46
CA LEU A 16 33.13 3.07 -4.69
C LEU A 16 32.35 3.84 -3.61
N LYS A 17 32.85 5.01 -3.16
CA LYS A 17 32.14 5.82 -2.16
C LYS A 17 30.98 6.65 -2.72
N ILE A 18 30.92 6.86 -4.03
CA ILE A 18 29.89 7.73 -4.64
C ILE A 18 28.62 6.94 -4.98
N TYR A 19 28.68 5.61 -5.06
CA TYR A 19 27.52 4.75 -5.33
C TYR A 19 26.77 4.27 -4.08
N SER A 20 26.85 5.03 -2.98
CA SER A 20 26.03 4.83 -1.78
C SER A 20 25.25 6.10 -1.47
N GLN A 21 24.54 6.63 -2.48
CA GLN A 21 23.41 7.50 -2.16
C GLN A 21 22.30 6.61 -1.63
N ASN A 22 22.30 6.44 -0.30
CA ASN A 22 21.17 5.93 0.46
C ASN A 22 19.98 6.88 0.24
N TYR A 23 19.20 6.64 -0.81
CA TYR A 23 17.85 7.18 -0.94
C TYR A 23 16.88 6.20 -0.28
N THR A 24 17.07 5.94 1.02
CA THR A 24 15.97 5.46 1.84
C THR A 24 15.09 6.67 2.12
N GLN A 25 14.20 6.98 1.17
CA GLN A 25 13.05 7.82 1.45
C GLN A 25 12.27 7.08 2.54
N GLU A 26 12.35 7.60 3.76
CA GLU A 26 11.76 7.06 4.97
C GLU A 26 10.24 7.17 4.86
N TYR A 27 9.63 6.35 4.01
CA TYR A 27 8.21 6.09 4.05
C TYR A 27 7.96 5.32 5.33
N SER A 28 7.53 6.07 6.33
CA SER A 28 7.26 5.51 7.63
C SER A 28 6.17 4.45 7.50
N ASP A 29 6.47 3.21 7.90
CA ASP A 29 5.47 2.18 8.20
C ASP A 29 4.44 2.65 9.27
N SER A 30 4.49 3.91 9.73
CA SER A 30 3.56 4.52 10.68
C SER A 30 2.13 4.69 10.17
N ILE A 31 1.88 4.77 8.86
CA ILE A 31 0.52 5.00 8.37
C ILE A 31 -0.41 3.83 8.76
N PRO A 32 -0.09 2.55 8.46
CA PRO A 32 -0.85 1.42 8.99
C PRO A 32 -0.87 1.32 10.52
N LYS A 33 0.17 1.80 11.23
CA LYS A 33 0.24 1.74 12.70
C LYS A 33 -0.84 2.58 13.39
N ASN A 34 -1.33 3.64 12.72
CA ASN A 34 -2.34 4.54 13.29
C ASN A 34 -3.79 4.10 12.97
N TRP A 35 -3.98 2.98 12.25
CA TRP A 35 -5.31 2.49 11.91
C TRP A 35 -6.04 1.94 13.13
N LYS A 36 -7.30 2.36 13.28
CA LYS A 36 -8.22 1.87 14.31
C LYS A 36 -9.08 0.76 13.75
N TYR A 37 -8.74 -0.47 14.14
CA TYR A 37 -9.44 -1.65 13.67
C TYR A 37 -10.79 -1.82 14.37
N PHE A 38 -11.82 -2.15 13.60
CA PHE A 38 -13.11 -2.55 14.12
C PHE A 38 -13.58 -3.83 13.41
N LYS A 39 -14.51 -4.53 14.04
CA LYS A 39 -15.13 -5.72 13.47
C LYS A 39 -16.46 -5.36 12.83
N LEU A 40 -16.58 -5.59 11.53
CA LEU A 40 -17.87 -5.52 10.86
C LEU A 40 -18.80 -6.63 11.38
N LYS A 41 -20.05 -6.28 11.73
CA LYS A 41 -20.99 -7.25 12.33
C LYS A 41 -21.84 -8.01 11.31
N GLN A 42 -22.12 -7.39 10.18
CA GLN A 42 -23.03 -7.91 9.16
C GLN A 42 -22.63 -7.39 7.78
N ASN A 43 -23.15 -8.04 6.75
CA ASN A 43 -22.97 -7.58 5.38
C ASN A 43 -23.59 -6.20 5.19
N GLN A 44 -22.96 -5.36 4.37
CA GLN A 44 -23.48 -4.05 4.03
C GLN A 44 -23.13 -3.67 2.59
N LYS A 45 -23.97 -2.84 1.98
CA LYS A 45 -23.67 -2.20 0.70
C LYS A 45 -22.83 -0.95 0.92
N ALA A 46 -21.91 -0.69 0.02
CA ALA A 46 -21.12 0.52 0.02
C ALA A 46 -20.72 0.93 -1.40
N ILE A 47 -20.31 2.19 -1.53
CA ILE A 47 -19.74 2.74 -2.75
C ILE A 47 -18.22 2.82 -2.58
N ILE A 48 -17.48 2.42 -3.60
CA ILE A 48 -16.02 2.54 -3.66
C ILE A 48 -15.64 4.02 -3.79
N VAL A 49 -14.79 4.50 -2.87
CA VAL A 49 -14.22 5.85 -2.92
C VAL A 49 -12.84 5.81 -3.57
N ASP A 50 -12.00 4.87 -3.13
CA ASP A 50 -10.67 4.64 -3.68
C ASP A 50 -10.27 3.18 -3.49
N HIS A 51 -9.38 2.68 -4.34
CA HIS A 51 -8.93 1.30 -4.29
C HIS A 51 -7.49 1.15 -4.76
N ILE A 52 -6.68 0.50 -3.92
CA ILE A 52 -5.30 0.12 -4.21
C ILE A 52 -5.25 -1.42 -4.27
N PRO A 53 -5.17 -2.02 -5.48
CA PRO A 53 -5.13 -3.47 -5.63
C PRO A 53 -3.77 -4.03 -5.20
N ILE A 54 -3.74 -5.32 -4.88
CA ILE A 54 -2.48 -6.08 -4.88
C ILE A 54 -2.18 -6.54 -6.31
N GLN A 55 -0.92 -6.51 -6.71
CA GLN A 55 -0.49 -6.92 -8.06
C GLN A 55 0.10 -8.34 -8.08
N ILE A 56 0.21 -8.98 -6.92
CA ILE A 56 0.88 -10.26 -6.73
C ILE A 56 -0.08 -11.21 -6.01
N LEU A 57 -0.06 -12.48 -6.40
CA LEU A 57 -0.79 -13.54 -5.70
C LEU A 57 -0.23 -13.74 -4.30
N CYS A 58 -1.12 -14.02 -3.34
CA CYS A 58 -0.68 -14.52 -2.06
C CYS A 58 -0.04 -15.90 -2.20
N GLY A 59 0.90 -16.19 -1.31
CA GLY A 59 1.55 -17.49 -1.20
C GLY A 59 2.22 -17.59 0.16
N ILE A 60 3.54 -17.68 0.17
CA ILE A 60 4.35 -17.63 1.42
C ILE A 60 4.10 -16.32 2.17
N THR A 61 3.88 -15.22 1.44
CA THR A 61 3.57 -13.91 2.01
C THR A 61 2.11 -13.56 1.75
N ALA A 62 1.44 -13.03 2.76
CA ALA A 62 0.06 -12.56 2.66
C ALA A 62 0.02 -11.06 2.32
N PHE A 63 -0.84 -10.72 1.36
CA PHE A 63 -1.10 -9.35 0.95
C PHE A 63 -2.58 -9.05 1.07
N ALA A 64 -2.94 -7.80 1.35
CA ALA A 64 -4.34 -7.35 1.29
C ALA A 64 -4.44 -6.09 0.46
N SER A 65 -5.47 -6.02 -0.39
CA SER A 65 -5.80 -4.77 -1.07
C SER A 65 -6.41 -3.80 -0.08
N VAL A 66 -6.21 -2.51 -0.33
CA VAL A 66 -6.71 -1.43 0.52
C VAL A 66 -7.80 -0.70 -0.24
N THR A 67 -9.02 -0.73 0.29
CA THR A 67 -10.17 -0.09 -0.35
C THR A 67 -10.82 0.88 0.61
N ILE A 68 -11.03 2.13 0.19
CA ILE A 68 -11.84 3.09 0.93
C ILE A 68 -13.27 3.02 0.40
N VAL A 69 -14.22 2.92 1.32
CA VAL A 69 -15.64 2.76 0.99
C VAL A 69 -16.48 3.75 1.77
N LYS A 70 -17.64 4.11 1.21
CA LYS A 70 -18.71 4.86 1.88
C LYS A 70 -19.95 4.00 1.94
N ASN A 71 -20.41 3.62 3.14
CA ASN A 71 -21.63 2.82 3.28
C ASN A 71 -22.90 3.65 3.00
N THR A 72 -24.05 2.97 2.97
CA THR A 72 -25.36 3.62 2.75
C THR A 72 -25.76 4.60 3.85
N LYS A 73 -25.13 4.55 5.03
CA LYS A 73 -25.33 5.50 6.13
C LYS A 73 -24.42 6.74 6.02
N GLY A 74 -23.52 6.76 5.05
CA GLY A 74 -22.57 7.83 4.83
C GLY A 74 -21.24 7.69 5.57
N ASP A 75 -21.05 6.62 6.37
CA ASP A 75 -19.79 6.34 7.05
C ASP A 75 -18.71 5.99 6.03
N ILE A 76 -17.53 6.60 6.19
CA ILE A 76 -16.35 6.30 5.38
C ILE A 76 -15.33 5.50 6.21
N PHE A 77 -14.89 4.37 5.70
CA PHE A 77 -13.89 3.52 6.35
C PHE A 77 -13.06 2.73 5.34
N ARG A 78 -11.96 2.16 5.82
CA ARG A 78 -11.04 1.32 5.05
C ARG A 78 -11.41 -0.15 5.20
N VAL A 79 -11.39 -0.88 4.09
CA VAL A 79 -11.55 -2.32 4.01
C VAL A 79 -10.24 -2.93 3.54
N LEU A 80 -9.76 -3.90 4.31
CA LEU A 80 -8.64 -4.76 3.94
C LEU A 80 -9.21 -6.08 3.42
N ASN A 81 -9.02 -6.32 2.13
CA ASN A 81 -9.51 -7.52 1.45
C ASN A 81 -8.33 -8.45 1.15
N LEU A 82 -8.27 -9.54 1.90
CA LEU A 82 -7.13 -10.43 1.94
C LEU A 82 -7.00 -11.18 0.62
N CYS A 83 -5.80 -11.18 0.05
CA CYS A 83 -5.44 -11.96 -1.14
C CYS A 83 -6.34 -11.73 -2.36
N SER A 84 -6.99 -10.58 -2.43
CA SER A 84 -7.92 -10.26 -3.52
C SER A 84 -7.22 -9.48 -4.63
N LEU A 85 -7.17 -10.10 -5.82
CA LEU A 85 -6.75 -9.48 -7.07
C LEU A 85 -7.85 -8.66 -7.76
N LYS A 86 -9.03 -8.55 -7.12
CA LYS A 86 -10.18 -7.85 -7.70
C LYS A 86 -9.85 -6.36 -7.85
N LYS A 87 -10.22 -5.80 -9.00
CA LYS A 87 -10.12 -4.38 -9.28
C LYS A 87 -11.49 -3.74 -9.12
N PHE A 88 -11.50 -2.63 -8.39
CA PHE A 88 -12.67 -1.79 -8.19
C PHE A 88 -12.39 -0.40 -8.71
N ILE A 89 -13.43 0.23 -9.27
CA ILE A 89 -13.37 1.62 -9.74
C ILE A 89 -14.16 2.53 -8.78
N PRO A 90 -13.78 3.80 -8.61
CA PRO A 90 -14.57 4.75 -7.84
C PRO A 90 -16.02 4.82 -8.31
N ASN A 91 -16.94 5.06 -7.38
CA ASN A 91 -18.39 5.10 -7.55
C ASN A 91 -19.06 3.74 -7.86
N GLU A 92 -18.31 2.64 -7.91
CA GLU A 92 -18.88 1.30 -8.03
C GLU A 92 -19.60 0.88 -6.73
N MET A 93 -20.78 0.28 -6.84
CA MET A 93 -21.51 -0.27 -5.70
C MET A 93 -21.11 -1.74 -5.44
N VAL A 94 -20.78 -2.04 -4.20
CA VAL A 94 -20.26 -3.35 -3.78
C VAL A 94 -20.96 -3.86 -2.52
N ASN A 95 -20.94 -5.17 -2.34
CA ASN A 95 -21.25 -5.83 -1.08
C ASN A 95 -19.97 -6.04 -0.27
N ILE A 96 -20.00 -5.66 1.00
CA ILE A 96 -18.92 -5.88 1.95
C ILE A 96 -19.36 -6.92 2.97
N SER A 97 -18.61 -8.01 3.07
CA SER A 97 -18.91 -9.13 3.96
C SER A 97 -17.84 -9.23 5.06
N PRO A 98 -18.21 -9.34 6.36
CA PRO A 98 -17.24 -9.40 7.43
C PRO A 98 -16.25 -10.55 7.29
N GLU A 99 -14.97 -10.29 7.55
CA GLU A 99 -13.95 -11.34 7.66
C GLU A 99 -13.21 -11.28 8.99
N LYS A 100 -12.59 -12.40 9.34
CA LYS A 100 -11.69 -12.46 10.50
C LYS A 100 -10.36 -11.83 10.13
N ALA A 101 -9.80 -11.07 11.06
CA ALA A 101 -8.41 -10.64 10.96
C ALA A 101 -7.50 -11.88 10.88
N PRO A 102 -6.50 -11.90 10.00
CA PRO A 102 -5.53 -12.98 9.94
C PRO A 102 -4.68 -13.03 11.21
N SER A 103 -4.20 -14.22 11.58
CA SER A 103 -3.29 -14.42 12.71
C SER A 103 -1.82 -14.19 12.36
N TYR A 104 -1.53 -13.73 11.14
CA TYR A 104 -0.20 -13.53 10.58
C TYR A 104 -0.07 -12.12 10.00
N ASN A 105 1.18 -11.72 9.75
CA ASN A 105 1.48 -10.42 9.17
C ASN A 105 1.00 -10.33 7.72
N VAL A 106 0.45 -9.17 7.36
CA VAL A 106 -0.05 -8.88 6.02
C VAL A 106 0.63 -7.64 5.49
N ILE A 107 1.06 -7.70 4.23
CA ILE A 107 1.66 -6.57 3.53
C ILE A 107 0.56 -5.82 2.77
N PHE A 108 0.60 -4.49 2.85
CA PHE A 108 -0.32 -3.61 2.16
C PHE A 108 0.35 -2.95 0.94
N PRO A 109 -0.37 -2.78 -0.18
CA PRO A 109 0.16 -2.11 -1.35
C PRO A 109 0.39 -0.62 -1.07
N LYS A 110 1.37 -0.05 -1.77
CA LYS A 110 1.66 1.39 -1.79
C LYS A 110 1.38 1.92 -3.18
N LYS A 111 0.89 3.16 -3.28
CA LYS A 111 0.70 3.85 -4.55
C LYS A 111 1.95 4.65 -4.87
N TYR A 112 2.54 4.43 -6.04
CA TYR A 112 3.70 5.18 -6.51
C TYR A 112 3.27 6.14 -7.63
N VAL A 113 3.86 7.33 -7.66
CA VAL A 113 3.72 8.32 -8.74
C VAL A 113 5.10 8.83 -9.13
N ILE A 114 5.27 9.19 -10.40
CA ILE A 114 6.52 9.78 -10.87
C ILE A 114 6.51 11.26 -10.52
N ASP A 115 7.53 11.72 -9.79
CA ASP A 115 7.73 13.13 -9.54
C ASP A 115 8.11 13.84 -10.85
N SER A 116 7.25 14.72 -11.32
CA SER A 116 7.46 15.53 -12.52
C SER A 116 8.75 16.35 -12.53
N LYS A 117 9.34 16.65 -11.36
CA LYS A 117 10.56 17.47 -11.27
C LYS A 117 11.83 16.63 -11.29
N SER A 118 11.87 15.54 -10.54
CA SER A 118 13.07 14.69 -10.43
C SER A 118 13.04 13.48 -11.38
N GLY A 119 11.89 13.13 -11.94
CA GLY A 119 11.70 11.91 -12.74
C GLY A 119 11.72 10.62 -11.91
N ASN A 120 11.86 10.72 -10.59
CA ASN A 120 11.93 9.57 -9.69
C ASN A 120 10.54 9.10 -9.27
N GLU A 121 10.40 7.81 -8.99
CA GLU A 121 9.20 7.26 -8.35
C GLU A 121 9.14 7.70 -6.89
N ILE A 122 8.06 8.37 -6.51
CA ILE A 122 7.74 8.74 -5.14
C ILE A 122 6.45 8.05 -4.71
N ILE A 123 6.33 7.73 -3.42
CA ILE A 123 5.08 7.16 -2.90
C ILE A 123 4.04 8.29 -2.79
N GLN A 124 2.89 8.10 -3.43
CA GLN A 124 1.75 8.99 -3.32
C GLN A 124 1.02 8.72 -2.02
N GLU A 125 1.22 9.59 -1.04
CA GLU A 125 0.39 9.65 0.16
C GLU A 125 -0.99 10.21 -0.24
N ASN A 126 -2.03 9.37 -0.26
CA ASN A 126 -3.39 9.87 -0.47
C ASN A 126 -3.89 10.55 0.82
N ASN A 127 -4.58 11.68 0.72
CA ASN A 127 -5.20 12.39 1.86
C ASN A 127 -6.10 11.46 2.71
N TYR A 128 -6.69 10.44 2.09
CA TYR A 128 -7.49 9.43 2.78
C TYR A 128 -6.68 8.54 3.72
N GLU A 129 -5.39 8.30 3.45
CA GLU A 129 -4.54 7.49 4.33
C GLU A 129 -4.28 8.17 5.68
N LYS A 130 -4.25 9.51 5.70
CA LYS A 130 -4.05 10.32 6.90
C LYS A 130 -5.34 10.60 7.66
N THR A 131 -6.46 10.75 6.96
CA THR A 131 -7.73 11.22 7.54
C THR A 131 -8.67 10.09 7.92
N ILE A 132 -8.68 8.97 7.19
CA ILE A 132 -9.58 7.84 7.45
C ILE A 132 -8.87 6.83 8.35
N LEU A 133 -9.24 6.85 9.63
CA LEU A 133 -8.62 6.00 10.65
C LEU A 133 -9.34 4.66 10.84
N LYS A 134 -10.63 4.55 10.55
CA LYS A 134 -11.40 3.32 10.77
C LYS A 134 -11.07 2.28 9.71
N THR A 135 -10.67 1.08 10.14
CA THR A 135 -10.26 -0.02 9.26
C THR A 135 -10.94 -1.33 9.67
N THR A 136 -11.37 -2.16 8.72
CA THR A 136 -11.92 -3.51 8.97
C THR A 136 -11.35 -4.51 7.99
N TRP A 137 -11.30 -5.78 8.39
CA TRP A 137 -11.11 -6.91 7.51
C TRP A 137 -12.46 -7.34 6.93
N ALA A 138 -12.55 -7.46 5.60
CA ALA A 138 -13.77 -7.88 4.91
C ALA A 138 -13.49 -8.25 3.45
N SER A 139 -14.29 -9.16 2.90
CA SER A 139 -14.37 -9.39 1.46
C SER A 139 -15.22 -8.32 0.81
N ILE A 140 -14.87 -8.02 -0.45
CA ILE A 140 -15.61 -7.09 -1.30
C ILE A 140 -16.03 -7.85 -2.56
N GLU A 141 -17.34 -7.82 -2.83
CA GLU A 141 -17.95 -8.42 -4.01
C GLU A 141 -18.68 -7.37 -4.83
N LYS A 142 -18.56 -7.46 -6.16
CA LYS A 142 -19.36 -6.64 -7.06
C LYS A 142 -20.82 -7.06 -6.93
N ILE A 143 -21.74 -6.10 -6.97
CA ILE A 143 -23.16 -6.42 -7.08
C ILE A 143 -23.41 -6.75 -8.56
N THR A 144 -23.52 -8.02 -8.89
CA THR A 144 -24.05 -8.44 -10.19
C THR A 144 -25.51 -8.00 -10.27
N GLN A 145 -25.84 -7.22 -11.30
CA GLN A 145 -27.21 -6.94 -11.69
C GLN A 145 -27.76 -8.10 -12.51
#